data_AF-A0A840YK85-F1
#
_entry.id   AF-A0A840YK85-F1
#
_cell.length_a   1.000
_cell.length_b   1.000
_cell.length_c   1.000
_cell.angle_alpha   90.00
_cell.angle_beta   90.00
_cell.angle_gamma   90.00
#
_symmetry.space_group_name_H-M   'P 1'
#
loop_
_entity.id
_entity.type
_entity.pdbx_description
1 polymer ?
#
loop_
_entity_poly.entity_id
_entity_poly.type
_entity_poly.pdbx_seq_one_letter_code
_entity_poly.pdbx_strand_id
1 'polypeptide(L)'
;MTTRQQFADAIAPKLRLLAPGGKLHSEDVGLINQLAELWEKRGGSRHIGKAGLDLIKQFEGLRLKAYQDTGGVWTIGYGHTGPDVKPGMVITEAQADDLLRQDVAEAERDVLRLFHSTTDNQFDALVSFTFNLGADQVGGSTLRRYHNDGDYAAAKGQFARWRYDNGVELAGLVKRRAAEAKLYGSAA
;
A
#
# COMPACT_ATOMS: atom_id res chain seq x y z
N MET A 1 -6.51 -8.15 11.33
CA MET A 1 -6.70 -6.94 12.16
C MET A 1 -5.84 -7.08 13.40
N THR A 2 -4.81 -6.24 13.52
CA THR A 2 -4.03 -6.12 14.76
C THR A 2 -4.87 -5.33 15.77
N THR A 3 -5.14 -5.88 16.96
CA THR A 3 -6.00 -5.23 17.96
C THR A 3 -5.28 -4.05 18.63
N ARG A 4 -6.04 -3.13 19.26
CA ARG A 4 -5.52 -2.07 20.16
C ARG A 4 -4.38 -2.55 21.05
N GLN A 5 -4.59 -3.71 21.66
CA GLN A 5 -3.67 -4.32 22.61
C GLN A 5 -2.39 -4.77 21.90
N GLN A 6 -2.50 -5.43 20.76
CA GLN A 6 -1.34 -5.88 19.98
C GLN A 6 -0.51 -4.72 19.44
N PHE A 7 -1.14 -3.60 19.07
CA PHE A 7 -0.42 -2.38 18.72
C PHE A 7 0.31 -1.81 19.95
N ALA A 8 -0.40 -1.59 21.05
CA ALA A 8 0.20 -1.08 22.30
C ALA A 8 1.40 -1.92 22.77
N ASP A 9 1.29 -3.25 22.69
CA ASP A 9 2.36 -4.19 23.05
C ASP A 9 3.56 -4.09 22.09
N ALA A 10 3.32 -3.81 20.80
CA ALA A 10 4.37 -3.67 19.78
C ALA A 10 5.14 -2.33 19.85
N ILE A 11 4.50 -1.23 20.27
CA ILE A 11 5.15 0.10 20.38
C ILE A 11 5.78 0.37 21.75
N ALA A 12 5.31 -0.28 22.83
CA ALA A 12 5.85 -0.07 24.18
C ALA A 12 7.39 -0.27 24.29
N PRO A 13 8.02 -1.28 23.64
CA PRO A 13 9.48 -1.42 23.67
C PRO A 13 10.22 -0.27 22.99
N LYS A 14 9.68 0.28 21.89
CA LYS A 14 10.27 1.43 21.18
C LYS A 14 10.14 2.72 21.97
N LEU A 15 9.04 2.90 22.70
CA LEU A 15 8.84 4.06 23.56
C LEU A 15 9.74 4.03 24.80
N ARG A 16 10.03 2.83 25.36
CA ARG A 16 11.02 2.69 26.45
C ARG A 16 12.42 3.18 26.05
N LEU A 17 12.83 3.00 24.80
CA LEU A 17 14.12 3.48 24.28
C LEU A 17 14.22 5.01 24.23
N LEU A 18 13.09 5.70 24.17
CA LEU A 18 13.00 7.16 24.13
C LEU A 18 12.74 7.78 25.51
N ALA A 19 12.31 6.98 26.48
CA ALA A 19 12.00 7.43 27.83
C ALA A 19 13.29 7.65 28.66
N PRO A 20 13.37 8.73 29.47
CA PRO A 20 14.49 8.95 30.38
C PRO A 20 14.68 7.76 31.31
N GLY A 21 15.87 7.14 31.29
CA GLY A 21 16.18 5.98 32.14
C GLY A 21 15.54 4.66 31.69
N GLY A 22 14.98 4.58 30.48
CA GLY A 22 14.54 3.32 29.87
C GLY A 22 13.23 2.74 30.43
N LYS A 23 12.54 3.49 31.30
CA LYS A 23 11.32 3.04 31.98
C LYS A 23 10.14 3.90 31.57
N LEU A 24 9.05 3.24 31.21
CA LEU A 24 7.75 3.89 31.07
C LEU A 24 7.10 3.97 32.45
N HIS A 25 6.56 5.14 32.79
CA HIS A 25 5.85 5.40 34.03
C HIS A 25 4.33 5.28 33.83
N SER A 26 3.57 5.29 34.93
CA SER A 26 2.10 5.19 34.89
C SER A 26 1.46 6.29 34.06
N GLU A 27 2.04 7.50 34.03
CA GLU A 27 1.58 8.60 33.17
C GLU A 27 1.74 8.33 31.67
N ASP A 28 2.73 7.53 31.25
CA ASP A 28 2.99 7.22 29.84
C ASP A 28 1.95 6.25 29.25
N VAL A 29 1.32 5.43 30.10
CA VAL A 29 0.27 4.48 29.70
C VAL A 29 -0.93 5.22 29.09
N GLY A 30 -1.24 6.43 29.59
CA GLY A 30 -2.29 7.28 29.02
C GLY A 30 -1.97 7.71 27.58
N LEU A 31 -0.73 8.10 27.31
CA LEU A 31 -0.26 8.50 25.98
C LEU A 31 -0.23 7.31 25.01
N ILE A 32 0.23 6.13 25.46
CA ILE A 32 0.24 4.90 24.64
C ILE A 32 -1.18 4.53 24.23
N ASN A 33 -2.13 4.61 25.16
CA ASN A 33 -3.53 4.35 24.88
C ASN A 33 -4.14 5.37 23.92
N GLN A 34 -3.80 6.65 24.04
CA GLN A 34 -4.21 7.67 23.07
C GLN A 34 -3.60 7.44 21.69
N LEU A 35 -2.33 7.06 21.62
CA LEU A 35 -1.66 6.73 20.35
C LEU A 35 -2.26 5.48 19.70
N ALA A 36 -2.61 4.45 20.50
CA ALA A 36 -3.30 3.27 20.02
C ALA A 36 -4.71 3.62 19.51
N GLU A 37 -5.46 4.46 20.21
CA GLU A 37 -6.76 4.97 19.75
C GLU A 37 -6.65 5.81 18.49
N LEU A 38 -5.62 6.64 18.36
CA LEU A 38 -5.37 7.42 17.15
C LEU A 38 -4.98 6.52 15.98
N TRP A 39 -4.21 5.46 16.24
CA TRP A 39 -3.85 4.45 15.25
C TRP A 39 -5.07 3.65 14.79
N GLU A 40 -5.93 3.21 15.71
CA GLU A 40 -7.20 2.55 15.38
C GLU A 40 -8.17 3.48 14.65
N LYS A 41 -8.33 4.73 15.11
CA LYS A 41 -9.17 5.74 14.44
C LYS A 41 -8.66 6.11 13.04
N ARG A 42 -7.35 5.99 12.80
CA ARG A 42 -6.74 6.14 11.47
C ARG A 42 -6.82 4.87 10.62
N GLY A 43 -7.37 3.77 11.15
CA GLY A 43 -7.66 2.55 10.40
C GLY A 43 -6.90 1.29 10.85
N GLY A 44 -6.06 1.34 11.87
CA GLY A 44 -5.27 0.19 12.31
C GLY A 44 -4.43 -0.43 11.18
N SER A 45 -4.06 -1.71 11.27
CA SER A 45 -3.58 -2.49 10.12
C SER A 45 -4.75 -2.74 9.17
N ARG A 46 -5.05 -1.73 8.35
CA ARG A 46 -5.96 -1.87 7.21
C ARG A 46 -5.21 -2.56 6.08
N HIS A 47 -5.81 -3.62 5.57
CA HIS A 47 -5.28 -4.36 4.43
C HIS A 47 -6.14 -4.12 3.21
N ILE A 48 -5.52 -4.22 2.04
CA ILE A 48 -6.18 -4.12 0.76
C ILE A 48 -7.28 -5.19 0.66
N GLY A 49 -8.45 -4.78 0.18
CA GLY A 49 -9.57 -5.63 -0.12
C GLY A 49 -9.36 -6.48 -1.38
N LYS A 50 -10.34 -7.33 -1.67
CA LYS A 50 -10.32 -8.19 -2.87
C LYS A 50 -10.30 -7.35 -4.16
N ALA A 51 -11.06 -6.26 -4.21
CA ALA A 51 -11.15 -5.42 -5.40
C ALA A 51 -9.79 -4.78 -5.74
N GLY A 52 -9.08 -4.25 -4.74
CA GLY A 52 -7.73 -3.73 -4.92
C GLY A 52 -6.72 -4.81 -5.34
N LEU A 53 -6.75 -5.98 -4.71
CA LEU A 53 -5.85 -7.08 -5.08
C LEU A 53 -6.07 -7.57 -6.50
N ASP A 54 -7.33 -7.79 -6.89
CA ASP A 54 -7.67 -8.22 -8.25
C ASP A 54 -7.19 -7.19 -9.30
N LEU A 55 -7.29 -5.90 -8.96
CA LEU A 55 -6.80 -4.81 -9.80
C LEU A 55 -5.28 -4.92 -10.00
N ILE A 56 -4.51 -5.10 -8.93
CA ILE A 56 -3.05 -5.24 -9.01
C ILE A 56 -2.71 -6.49 -9.85
N LYS A 57 -3.30 -7.64 -9.54
CA LYS A 57 -3.08 -8.90 -10.28
C LYS A 57 -3.34 -8.76 -11.77
N GLN A 58 -4.40 -8.04 -12.15
CA GLN A 58 -4.75 -7.79 -13.54
C GLN A 58 -3.64 -7.04 -14.29
N PHE A 59 -2.97 -6.08 -13.63
CA PHE A 59 -1.97 -5.23 -14.28
C PHE A 59 -0.53 -5.74 -14.16
N GLU A 60 -0.17 -6.45 -13.09
CA GLU A 60 1.17 -7.04 -12.94
C GLU A 60 1.32 -8.34 -13.76
N GLY A 61 0.25 -9.13 -13.87
CA GLY A 61 0.26 -10.42 -14.57
C GLY A 61 0.99 -11.53 -13.78
N LEU A 62 0.57 -12.78 -14.00
CA LEU A 62 1.06 -13.94 -13.24
C LEU A 62 2.15 -14.71 -13.99
N ARG A 63 3.27 -14.97 -13.31
CA ARG A 63 4.37 -15.84 -13.77
C ARG A 63 4.75 -16.86 -12.71
N LEU A 64 4.27 -18.09 -12.87
CA LEU A 64 4.49 -19.18 -11.90
C LEU A 64 5.90 -19.78 -11.92
N LYS A 65 6.71 -19.47 -12.93
CA LYS A 65 8.10 -19.90 -13.04
C LYS A 65 8.99 -18.67 -13.01
N ALA A 66 10.06 -18.73 -12.22
CA ALA A 66 11.04 -17.65 -12.14
C ALA A 66 11.63 -17.34 -13.52
N TYR A 67 11.72 -16.05 -13.84
CA TYR A 67 12.28 -15.52 -15.07
C TYR A 67 13.19 -14.34 -14.77
N GLN A 68 14.04 -13.95 -15.72
CA GLN A 68 14.78 -12.70 -15.63
C GLN A 68 13.99 -11.59 -16.33
N ASP A 69 13.78 -10.47 -15.65
CA ASP A 69 13.21 -9.28 -16.26
C ASP A 69 14.18 -8.61 -17.26
N THR A 70 13.80 -7.47 -17.82
CA THR A 70 14.65 -6.73 -18.78
C THR A 70 15.95 -6.20 -18.17
N GLY A 71 16.03 -6.11 -16.84
CA GLY A 71 17.24 -5.72 -16.09
C GLY A 71 18.10 -6.91 -15.64
N GLY A 72 17.68 -8.15 -15.91
CA GLY A 72 18.39 -9.36 -15.50
C GLY A 72 18.09 -9.81 -14.05
N VAL A 73 17.11 -9.20 -13.38
CA VAL A 73 16.70 -9.54 -12.01
C VAL A 73 15.78 -10.75 -12.03
N TRP A 74 15.98 -11.69 -11.10
CA TRP A 74 15.09 -12.84 -10.95
C TRP A 74 13.73 -12.41 -10.36
N THR A 75 12.67 -12.71 -11.10
CA THR A 75 11.30 -12.31 -10.79
C THR A 75 10.35 -13.51 -10.86
N ILE A 76 9.33 -13.55 -10.00
CA ILE A 76 8.30 -14.60 -9.97
C ILE A 76 6.95 -14.05 -9.48
N GLY A 77 5.86 -14.78 -9.69
CA GLY A 77 4.52 -14.41 -9.23
C GLY A 77 4.00 -13.17 -9.96
N TYR A 78 3.58 -12.15 -9.20
CA TYR A 78 3.10 -10.86 -9.71
C TYR A 78 4.19 -9.79 -9.63
N GLY A 79 5.38 -10.09 -10.14
CA GLY A 79 6.51 -9.17 -10.11
C GLY A 79 7.38 -9.22 -8.84
N HIS A 80 7.21 -10.24 -7.99
CA HIS A 80 8.00 -10.41 -6.77
C HIS A 80 9.48 -10.63 -7.11
N THR A 81 10.36 -9.91 -6.42
CA THR A 81 11.82 -10.01 -6.53
C THR A 81 12.44 -10.07 -5.14
N GLY A 82 13.59 -10.73 -5.02
CA GLY A 82 14.25 -10.87 -3.72
C GLY A 82 15.39 -11.88 -3.74
N PRO A 83 16.21 -11.92 -2.68
CA PRO A 83 17.29 -12.90 -2.56
C PRO A 83 16.78 -14.33 -2.49
N ASP A 84 15.50 -14.55 -2.19
CA ASP A 84 14.81 -15.83 -2.14
C ASP A 84 14.35 -16.33 -3.52
N VAL A 85 14.26 -15.47 -4.53
CA VAL A 85 13.91 -15.86 -5.90
C VAL A 85 15.13 -16.43 -6.63
N LYS A 86 15.06 -17.71 -7.03
CA LYS A 86 16.18 -18.44 -7.65
C LYS A 86 15.84 -19.01 -9.03
N PRO A 87 16.85 -19.19 -9.91
CA PRO A 87 16.66 -19.88 -11.19
C PRO A 87 15.99 -21.24 -11.00
N GLY A 88 14.99 -21.54 -11.83
CA GLY A 88 14.29 -22.83 -11.83
C GLY A 88 13.18 -22.96 -10.79
N MET A 89 12.97 -21.96 -9.91
CA MET A 89 11.87 -21.94 -8.96
C MET A 89 10.51 -21.92 -9.68
N VAL A 90 9.57 -22.70 -9.14
CA VAL A 90 8.17 -22.75 -9.58
C VAL A 90 7.29 -22.65 -8.35
N ILE A 91 6.24 -21.83 -8.44
CA ILE A 91 5.26 -21.62 -7.37
C ILE A 91 3.85 -21.90 -7.86
N THR A 92 2.94 -22.13 -6.91
CA THR A 92 1.50 -22.16 -7.17
C THR A 92 0.91 -20.76 -7.22
N GLU A 93 -0.30 -20.62 -7.76
CA GLU A 93 -1.02 -19.33 -7.74
C GLU A 93 -1.28 -18.85 -6.30
N ALA A 94 -1.59 -19.77 -5.36
CA ALA A 94 -1.75 -19.42 -3.96
C ALA A 94 -0.46 -18.86 -3.34
N GLN A 95 0.69 -19.44 -3.67
CA GLN A 95 1.98 -18.89 -3.24
C GLN A 95 2.27 -17.53 -3.88
N ALA A 96 1.92 -17.33 -5.15
CA ALA A 96 2.05 -16.02 -5.81
C ALA A 96 1.17 -14.96 -5.16
N ASP A 97 -0.05 -15.33 -4.75
CA ASP A 97 -0.96 -14.47 -4.01
C ASP A 97 -0.41 -14.10 -2.63
N ASP A 98 0.19 -15.05 -1.91
CA ASP A 98 0.83 -14.81 -0.62
C ASP A 98 2.04 -13.88 -0.73
N LEU A 99 2.85 -14.02 -1.79
CA LEU A 99 3.95 -13.10 -2.09
C LEU A 99 3.42 -11.70 -2.39
N LEU A 100 2.39 -11.60 -3.24
CA LEU A 100 1.79 -10.30 -3.56
C LEU A 100 1.26 -9.58 -2.32
N ARG A 101 0.63 -10.30 -1.39
CA ARG A 101 0.17 -9.70 -0.12
C ARG A 101 1.31 -9.14 0.71
N GLN A 102 2.48 -9.80 0.70
CA GLN A 102 3.66 -9.32 1.40
C GLN A 102 4.22 -8.05 0.73
N ASP A 103 4.33 -8.07 -0.60
CA ASP A 103 4.86 -6.95 -1.38
C ASP A 103 3.96 -5.70 -1.27
N VAL A 104 2.64 -5.89 -1.26
CA VAL A 104 1.65 -4.80 -1.15
C VAL A 104 1.63 -4.17 0.24
N ALA A 105 2.12 -4.85 1.27
CA ALA A 105 2.07 -4.36 2.64
C ALA A 105 2.81 -3.02 2.84
N GLU A 106 3.84 -2.73 2.03
CA GLU A 106 4.50 -1.42 2.06
C GLU A 106 3.59 -0.31 1.51
N ALA A 107 2.96 -0.54 0.36
CA ALA A 107 2.01 0.40 -0.22
C ALA A 107 0.81 0.65 0.71
N GLU A 108 0.32 -0.37 1.42
CA GLU A 108 -0.72 -0.20 2.46
C GLU A 108 -0.29 0.80 3.54
N ARG A 109 0.91 0.61 4.10
CA ARG A 109 1.46 1.49 5.14
C ARG A 109 1.65 2.92 4.63
N ASP A 110 2.12 3.06 3.41
CA ASP A 110 2.31 4.36 2.79
C ASP A 110 0.98 5.08 2.54
N VAL A 111 -0.05 4.37 2.09
CA VAL A 111 -1.38 4.98 1.93
C VAL A 111 -1.94 5.44 3.27
N LEU A 112 -1.84 4.63 4.33
CA LEU A 112 -2.27 5.01 5.68
C LEU A 112 -1.52 6.24 6.22
N ARG A 113 -0.26 6.42 5.81
CA ARG A 113 0.56 7.59 6.18
C ARG A 113 0.22 8.83 5.34
N LEU A 114 -0.06 8.65 4.05
CA LEU A 114 -0.17 9.75 3.09
C LEU A 114 -1.59 10.32 2.98
N PHE A 115 -2.63 9.50 3.17
CA PHE A 115 -4.02 9.85 2.90
C PHE A 115 -4.87 9.83 4.18
N HIS A 116 -5.72 10.84 4.35
CA HIS A 116 -6.63 10.94 5.49
C HIS A 116 -8.04 10.52 5.09
N SER A 117 -8.68 9.67 5.91
CA SER A 117 -10.11 9.33 5.79
C SER A 117 -10.53 8.80 4.42
N THR A 118 -10.19 7.55 4.14
CA THR A 118 -10.54 6.83 2.90
C THR A 118 -11.68 5.83 3.11
N THR A 119 -12.60 5.72 2.16
CA THR A 119 -13.46 4.53 2.04
C THR A 119 -12.64 3.29 1.65
N ASP A 120 -13.20 2.09 1.78
CA ASP A 120 -12.48 0.85 1.41
C ASP A 120 -12.06 0.86 -0.06
N ASN A 121 -12.96 1.27 -0.96
CA ASN A 121 -12.65 1.36 -2.38
C ASN A 121 -11.62 2.45 -2.70
N GLN A 122 -11.63 3.58 -1.97
CA GLN A 122 -10.59 4.59 -2.12
C GLN A 122 -9.23 4.07 -1.65
N PHE A 123 -9.20 3.39 -0.50
CA PHE A 123 -8.00 2.77 0.02
C PHE A 123 -7.43 1.75 -0.97
N ASP A 124 -8.24 0.82 -1.46
CA ASP A 124 -7.84 -0.20 -2.43
C ASP A 124 -7.25 0.40 -3.71
N ALA A 125 -7.91 1.42 -4.27
CA ALA A 125 -7.41 2.12 -5.46
C ALA A 125 -6.10 2.85 -5.20
N LEU A 126 -5.97 3.51 -4.05
CA LEU A 126 -4.75 4.23 -3.66
C LEU A 126 -3.60 3.28 -3.36
N VAL A 127 -3.85 2.08 -2.82
CA VAL A 127 -2.83 1.05 -2.62
C VAL A 127 -2.34 0.52 -3.97
N SER A 128 -3.22 0.18 -4.90
CA SER A 128 -2.82 -0.21 -6.28
C SER A 128 -1.97 0.87 -6.96
N PHE A 129 -2.37 2.12 -6.80
CA PHE A 129 -1.69 3.27 -7.39
C PHE A 129 -0.31 3.51 -6.77
N THR A 130 -0.21 3.40 -5.45
CA THR A 130 1.04 3.55 -4.69
C THR A 130 2.00 2.39 -4.95
N PHE A 131 1.49 1.16 -5.05
CA PHE A 131 2.28 -0.01 -5.43
C PHE A 131 2.95 0.18 -6.81
N ASN A 132 2.24 0.81 -7.75
CA ASN A 132 2.78 1.04 -9.10
C ASN A 132 3.80 2.18 -9.19
N LEU A 133 3.58 3.28 -8.46
CA LEU A 133 4.37 4.51 -8.62
C LEU A 133 5.41 4.71 -7.52
N GLY A 134 5.26 4.03 -6.40
CA GLY A 134 6.02 4.27 -5.18
C GLY A 134 5.51 5.49 -4.38
N ALA A 135 5.75 5.44 -3.08
CA ALA A 135 5.22 6.40 -2.12
C ALA A 135 5.75 7.83 -2.31
N ASP A 136 6.97 8.01 -2.79
CA ASP A 136 7.56 9.33 -2.98
C ASP A 136 6.82 10.14 -4.06
N GLN A 137 6.55 9.51 -5.21
CA GLN A 137 5.78 10.14 -6.28
C GLN A 137 4.36 10.47 -5.84
N VAL A 138 3.71 9.54 -5.14
CA VAL A 138 2.34 9.73 -4.64
C VAL A 138 2.29 10.79 -3.53
N GLY A 139 3.30 10.83 -2.66
CA GLY A 139 3.37 11.74 -1.51
C GLY A 139 3.44 13.21 -1.88
N GLY A 140 4.09 13.53 -3.01
CA GLY A 140 4.15 14.88 -3.59
C GLY A 140 3.00 15.20 -4.56
N SER A 141 2.06 14.28 -4.77
CA SER A 141 1.09 14.41 -5.85
C SER A 141 -0.04 15.41 -5.56
N THR A 142 -0.53 16.05 -6.64
CA THR A 142 -1.77 16.84 -6.59
C THR A 142 -2.99 15.99 -6.22
N LEU A 143 -2.98 14.69 -6.55
CA LEU A 143 -4.01 13.72 -6.16
C LEU A 143 -4.14 13.67 -4.63
N ARG A 144 -3.02 13.45 -3.94
CA ARG A 144 -2.97 13.41 -2.47
C ARG A 144 -3.46 14.70 -1.85
N ARG A 145 -3.04 15.86 -2.39
CA ARG A 145 -3.51 17.16 -1.90
C ARG A 145 -5.03 17.26 -1.97
N TYR A 146 -5.63 17.04 -3.13
CA TYR A 146 -7.09 17.10 -3.28
C TYR A 146 -7.82 16.10 -2.38
N HIS A 147 -7.29 14.88 -2.25
CA HIS A 147 -7.89 13.88 -1.36
C HIS A 147 -7.92 14.36 0.09
N ASN A 148 -6.78 14.84 0.60
CA ASN A 148 -6.67 15.28 1.99
C ASN A 148 -7.41 16.59 2.27
N ASP A 149 -7.66 17.40 1.24
CA ASP A 149 -8.53 18.58 1.30
C ASP A 149 -10.03 18.20 1.23
N GLY A 150 -10.37 16.92 1.04
CA GLY A 150 -11.73 16.41 0.94
C GLY A 150 -12.37 16.55 -0.44
N ASP A 151 -11.64 17.06 -1.43
CA ASP A 151 -12.10 17.15 -2.82
C ASP A 151 -11.86 15.82 -3.56
N TYR A 152 -12.67 14.83 -3.21
CA TYR A 152 -12.54 13.49 -3.77
C TYR A 152 -12.83 13.43 -5.27
N ALA A 153 -13.65 14.36 -5.80
CA ALA A 153 -13.93 14.44 -7.22
C ALA A 153 -12.70 14.93 -8.00
N ALA A 154 -12.03 15.99 -7.53
CA ALA A 154 -10.78 16.46 -8.11
C ALA A 154 -9.67 15.42 -7.96
N ALA A 155 -9.58 14.75 -6.80
CA ALA A 155 -8.62 13.66 -6.56
C ALA A 155 -8.80 12.53 -7.57
N LYS A 156 -10.04 12.07 -7.80
CA LYS A 156 -10.37 11.05 -8.82
C LYS A 156 -9.90 11.47 -10.22
N GLY A 157 -10.06 12.75 -10.57
CA GLY A 157 -9.59 13.29 -11.85
C GLY A 157 -8.06 13.24 -12.03
N GLN A 158 -7.29 13.23 -10.93
CA GLN A 158 -5.82 13.25 -11.01
C GLN A 158 -5.20 11.92 -11.45
N PHE A 159 -5.87 10.78 -11.28
CA PHE A 159 -5.32 9.47 -11.69
C PHE A 159 -4.90 9.46 -13.17
N ALA A 160 -5.71 10.07 -14.05
CA ALA A 160 -5.48 10.08 -15.49
C ALA A 160 -4.16 10.77 -15.90
N ARG A 161 -3.56 11.61 -15.04
CA ARG A 161 -2.29 12.29 -15.34
C ARG A 161 -1.08 11.36 -15.29
N TRP A 162 -1.19 10.22 -14.61
CA TRP A 162 -0.08 9.31 -14.34
C TRP A 162 -0.02 8.16 -15.34
N ARG A 163 0.11 8.53 -16.63
CA ARG A 163 0.02 7.62 -17.78
C ARG A 163 1.25 7.62 -18.69
N TYR A 164 2.31 8.29 -18.27
CA TYR A 164 3.53 8.47 -19.04
C TYR A 164 4.69 7.76 -18.37
N ASP A 165 5.59 7.20 -19.18
CA ASP A 165 6.91 6.73 -18.77
C ASP A 165 7.95 7.37 -19.70
N ASN A 166 8.96 8.03 -19.12
CA ASN A 166 9.97 8.79 -19.86
C ASN A 166 9.39 9.73 -20.94
N GLY A 167 8.25 10.37 -20.62
CA GLY A 167 7.56 11.30 -21.53
C GLY A 167 6.69 10.64 -22.61
N VAL A 168 6.67 9.31 -22.69
CA VAL A 168 5.86 8.54 -23.65
C VAL A 168 4.58 8.05 -22.96
N GLU A 169 3.43 8.29 -23.59
CA GLU A 169 2.16 7.77 -23.07
C GLU A 169 2.09 6.25 -23.27
N LEU A 170 1.78 5.52 -22.20
CA LEU A 170 1.66 4.07 -22.24
C LEU A 170 0.21 3.65 -22.15
N ALA A 171 -0.29 2.95 -23.16
CA ALA A 171 -1.67 2.45 -23.19
C ALA A 171 -2.02 1.55 -21.98
N GLY A 172 -1.04 0.81 -21.45
CA GLY A 172 -1.20 0.02 -20.22
C GLY A 172 -1.50 0.90 -19.01
N LEU A 173 -0.76 2.00 -18.83
CA LEU A 173 -0.98 2.94 -17.74
C LEU A 173 -2.32 3.67 -17.91
N VAL A 174 -2.70 4.08 -19.12
CA VAL A 174 -4.03 4.67 -19.38
C VAL A 174 -5.15 3.78 -18.84
N LYS A 175 -5.11 2.47 -19.17
CA LYS A 175 -6.09 1.49 -18.70
C LYS A 175 -6.05 1.31 -17.18
N ARG A 176 -4.84 1.21 -16.60
CA ARG A 176 -4.65 1.07 -15.15
C ARG A 176 -5.23 2.24 -14.37
N ARG A 177 -4.86 3.46 -14.76
CA ARG A 177 -5.34 4.69 -14.10
C ARG A 177 -6.86 4.85 -14.21
N ALA A 178 -7.45 4.48 -15.35
CA ALA A 178 -8.91 4.51 -15.50
C ALA A 178 -9.60 3.51 -14.57
N ALA A 179 -9.05 2.31 -14.42
CA ALA A 179 -9.61 1.27 -13.55
C ALA A 179 -9.48 1.64 -12.06
N GLU A 180 -8.32 2.18 -11.64
CA GLU A 180 -8.11 2.70 -10.28
C GLU A 180 -9.03 3.88 -9.97
N ALA A 181 -9.18 4.85 -10.89
CA ALA A 181 -10.10 5.96 -10.72
C ALA A 181 -11.56 5.50 -10.61
N LYS A 182 -11.94 4.47 -11.36
CA LYS A 182 -13.27 3.85 -11.28
C LYS A 182 -13.50 3.23 -9.90
N LEU A 183 -12.56 2.42 -9.41
CA LEU A 183 -12.64 1.82 -8.07
C LEU A 183 -12.73 2.91 -7.00
N TYR A 184 -11.82 3.88 -7.03
CA TYR A 184 -11.77 5.01 -6.09
C TYR A 184 -13.11 5.77 -5.99
N GLY A 185 -13.79 5.97 -7.12
CA GLY A 185 -15.05 6.70 -7.17
C GLY A 185 -16.31 5.84 -7.00
N SER A 186 -16.16 4.56 -6.66
CA SER A 186 -17.29 3.66 -6.43
C SER A 186 -17.81 3.82 -5.00
N ALA A 187 -19.13 3.73 -4.82
CA ALA A 187 -19.72 3.74 -3.48
C ALA A 187 -19.14 2.61 -2.63
N ALA A 188 -18.93 2.88 -1.34
CA ALA A 188 -18.50 1.88 -0.37
C ALA A 188 -19.64 0.88 -0.09
#